data_AF-A0ABD5M3V7-F1
#
_entry.id   AF-A0ABD5M3V7-F1
#
_cell.length_a   1.000
_cell.length_b   1.000
_cell.length_c   1.000
_cell.angle_alpha   90.00
_cell.angle_beta   90.00
_cell.angle_gamma   90.00
#
_symmetry.space_group_name_H-M   'P 1'
#
loop_
_entity.id
_entity.type
_entity.pdbx_description
1 polymer ?
#
loop_
_entity_poly.entity_id
_entity_poly.type
_entity_poly.pdbx_seq_one_letter_code
_entity_poly.pdbx_strand_id
1 'polypeptide(L)'
;MTDYQRELETLREIDSNFHRLFEAVNGGDDVVSMPGGDPLATLRRARAQIDAALFASRRRRHDAIVTDDGPCLLQWNPPSAPPRRLRFEPDSTGESWTRRELAWTGEEWRFCGSDRVEDVAICAPAATRYPDPVDPTPLETMIEWIRDSWARPDPSALVFEKTATTEQGVVVSVDDELRYRERDSPQWYPATTEEFYHHLRTHGQPTLRPLSETALTRQHFTPSPLSK
;
A
#
# COMPACT_ATOMS: atom_id res chain seq x y z
N MET A 1 -5.50 -5.16 18.56
CA MET A 1 -6.34 -5.63 19.68
C MET A 1 -5.61 -5.67 21.03
N THR A 2 -4.28 -5.74 21.03
CA THR A 2 -3.43 -5.75 22.23
C THR A 2 -3.31 -4.41 22.95
N ASP A 3 -3.56 -3.27 22.29
CA ASP A 3 -3.47 -1.94 22.92
C ASP A 3 -4.54 -1.70 23.99
N TYR A 4 -5.73 -2.28 23.81
CA TYR A 4 -6.81 -2.20 24.79
C TYR A 4 -6.50 -2.96 26.08
N GLN A 5 -5.66 -4.01 26.03
CA GLN A 5 -5.26 -4.75 27.22
C GLN A 5 -4.38 -3.93 28.15
N ARG A 6 -3.51 -3.09 27.59
CA ARG A 6 -2.60 -2.21 28.34
C ARG A 6 -3.35 -1.09 29.08
N GLU A 7 -4.37 -0.53 28.42
CA GLU A 7 -5.27 0.45 29.03
C GLU A 7 -6.07 -0.17 30.18
N LEU A 8 -6.53 -1.41 30.01
CA LEU A 8 -7.24 -2.17 31.04
C LEU A 8 -6.34 -2.52 32.24
N GLU A 9 -5.07 -2.84 32.02
CA GLU A 9 -4.10 -3.07 33.11
C GLU A 9 -3.82 -1.80 33.91
N THR A 10 -3.63 -0.68 33.22
CA THR A 10 -3.40 0.63 33.85
C THR A 10 -4.57 1.02 34.76
N LEU A 11 -5.81 0.76 34.30
CA LEU A 11 -7.01 1.03 35.08
C LEU A 11 -7.13 0.13 36.33
N ARG A 12 -6.71 -1.13 36.25
CA ARG A 12 -6.71 -2.09 37.39
C ARG A 12 -5.67 -1.74 38.45
N GLU A 13 -4.50 -1.27 38.03
CA GLU A 13 -3.43 -0.84 38.94
C GLU A 13 -3.82 0.42 39.73
N ILE A 14 -4.48 1.36 39.05
CA ILE A 14 -5.06 2.56 39.66
C ILE A 14 -6.09 2.19 40.73
N ASP A 15 -6.97 1.23 40.44
CA ASP A 15 -8.03 0.78 41.36
C ASP A 15 -7.46 0.12 42.63
N SER A 16 -6.41 -0.69 42.47
CA SER A 16 -5.70 -1.34 43.58
C SER A 16 -5.04 -0.32 44.54
N ASN A 17 -4.47 0.75 43.98
CA ASN A 17 -3.88 1.83 44.78
C ASN A 17 -4.93 2.62 45.57
N PHE A 18 -6.13 2.79 45.01
CA PHE A 18 -7.22 3.44 45.73
C PHE A 18 -7.73 2.62 46.91
N HIS A 19 -7.83 1.29 46.77
CA HIS A 19 -8.30 0.41 47.84
C HIS A 19 -7.37 0.44 49.07
N ARG A 20 -6.04 0.39 48.86
CA ARG A 20 -5.06 0.48 49.95
C ARG A 20 -5.08 1.83 50.67
N LEU A 21 -5.31 2.91 49.93
CA LEU A 21 -5.44 4.26 50.51
C LEU A 21 -6.68 4.38 51.40
N PHE A 22 -7.78 3.69 51.06
CA PHE A 22 -9.00 3.72 51.87
C PHE A 22 -8.88 2.96 53.19
N GLU A 23 -8.20 1.80 53.18
CA GLU A 23 -7.91 1.03 54.40
C GLU A 23 -7.05 1.83 55.39
N ALA A 24 -6.03 2.53 54.89
CA ALA A 24 -5.15 3.34 55.72
C ALA A 24 -5.86 4.54 56.39
N VAL A 25 -6.94 5.05 55.79
CA VAL A 25 -7.68 6.22 56.29
C VAL A 25 -8.74 5.84 57.34
N ASN A 26 -9.37 4.66 57.23
CA ASN A 26 -10.43 4.24 58.14
C ASN A 26 -9.92 3.76 59.53
N GLY A 27 -8.60 3.70 59.73
CA GLY A 27 -7.99 3.20 60.97
C GLY A 27 -7.90 4.19 62.15
N GLY A 28 -8.09 5.50 61.95
CA GLY A 28 -8.24 6.52 63.00
C GLY A 28 -7.08 6.75 63.98
N ASP A 29 -6.40 7.90 63.81
CA ASP A 29 -5.71 8.74 64.80
C ASP A 29 -4.60 8.15 65.69
N ASP A 30 -3.38 8.14 65.13
CA ASP A 30 -2.33 8.99 65.70
C ASP A 30 -1.51 9.59 64.56
N VAL A 31 -1.17 10.88 64.67
CA VAL A 31 -0.60 11.71 63.58
C VAL A 31 0.81 11.22 63.23
N VAL A 32 0.91 10.25 62.33
CA VAL A 32 2.18 9.98 61.65
C VAL A 32 2.29 10.95 60.48
N SER A 33 3.08 12.00 60.68
CA SER A 33 3.48 12.94 59.64
C SER A 33 4.12 12.19 58.47
N MET A 34 3.46 12.22 57.31
CA MET A 34 4.08 11.96 56.01
C MET A 34 4.46 13.29 55.37
N PRO A 35 5.62 13.39 54.71
CA PRO A 35 6.08 14.66 54.15
C PRO A 35 5.26 14.99 52.89
N GLY A 36 4.34 15.95 53.01
CA GLY A 36 3.70 16.58 51.85
C GLY A 36 2.19 16.78 51.92
N GLY A 37 1.70 17.59 52.87
CA GLY A 37 0.40 18.24 52.78
C GLY A 37 -0.85 17.36 52.85
N ASP A 38 -1.96 18.04 53.12
CA ASP A 38 -3.32 17.56 53.12
C ASP A 38 -3.64 17.01 51.70
N PRO A 39 -4.44 15.95 51.56
CA PRO A 39 -5.21 15.74 50.36
C PRO A 39 -4.45 15.77 49.07
N LEU A 40 -4.10 14.54 48.75
CA LEU A 40 -4.70 13.73 47.70
C LEU A 40 -6.19 13.94 47.30
N ALA A 41 -6.92 14.91 47.85
CA ALA A 41 -7.80 15.73 47.00
C ALA A 41 -7.05 16.20 45.75
N THR A 42 -5.75 16.46 45.87
CA THR A 42 -4.73 16.55 44.81
C THR A 42 -4.80 15.37 43.85
N LEU A 43 -4.90 14.13 44.33
CA LEU A 43 -4.92 12.93 43.47
C LEU A 43 -6.26 12.67 42.79
N ARG A 44 -7.40 12.86 43.45
CA ARG A 44 -8.69 12.58 42.78
C ARG A 44 -9.16 13.72 41.87
N ARG A 45 -8.79 14.96 42.20
CA ARG A 45 -8.93 16.10 41.29
C ARG A 45 -8.13 15.88 40.00
N ALA A 46 -6.92 15.31 40.10
CA ALA A 46 -6.14 14.91 38.94
C ALA A 46 -6.84 13.82 38.10
N ARG A 47 -7.50 12.85 38.73
CA ARG A 47 -8.22 11.77 38.03
C ARG A 47 -9.44 12.25 37.24
N ALA A 48 -10.29 13.09 37.84
CA ALA A 48 -11.49 13.58 37.15
C ALA A 48 -11.17 14.50 35.95
N GLN A 49 -10.08 15.27 36.01
CA GLN A 49 -9.62 16.12 34.91
C GLN A 49 -9.08 15.32 33.72
N ILE A 50 -8.50 14.14 33.96
CA ILE A 50 -8.04 13.18 32.93
C ILE A 50 -9.22 12.56 32.20
N ASP A 51 -10.26 12.11 32.91
CA ASP A 51 -11.42 11.44 32.30
C ASP A 51 -12.25 12.40 31.43
N ALA A 52 -12.51 13.63 31.88
CA ALA A 52 -13.28 14.60 31.11
C ALA A 52 -12.55 15.07 29.84
N ALA A 53 -11.22 15.24 29.90
CA ALA A 53 -10.39 15.59 28.75
C ALA A 53 -10.37 14.46 27.69
N LEU A 54 -10.31 13.19 28.12
CA LEU A 54 -10.41 12.01 27.26
C LEU A 54 -11.77 11.91 26.56
N PHE A 55 -12.87 12.14 27.28
CA PHE A 55 -14.22 12.07 26.71
C PHE A 55 -14.52 13.23 25.74
N ALA A 56 -14.14 14.47 26.07
CA ALA A 56 -14.39 15.61 25.18
C ALA A 56 -13.50 15.60 23.92
N SER A 57 -12.28 15.05 24.00
CA SER A 57 -11.39 14.82 22.86
C SER A 57 -11.92 13.73 21.92
N ARG A 58 -12.46 12.62 22.47
CA ARG A 58 -13.11 11.57 21.67
C ARG A 58 -14.37 12.10 20.96
N ARG A 59 -15.19 12.90 21.63
CA ARG A 59 -16.44 13.44 21.06
C ARG A 59 -16.19 14.49 19.97
N ARG A 60 -15.25 15.43 20.17
CA ARG A 60 -14.87 16.42 19.13
C ARG A 60 -14.16 15.82 17.92
N ARG A 61 -13.52 14.64 18.04
CA ARG A 61 -13.05 13.87 16.87
C ARG A 61 -14.17 13.12 16.18
N HIS A 62 -15.13 12.55 16.92
CA HIS A 62 -16.24 11.79 16.32
C HIS A 62 -17.28 12.68 15.62
N ASP A 63 -17.63 13.85 16.16
CA ASP A 63 -18.68 14.70 15.59
C ASP A 63 -18.18 15.63 14.46
N ALA A 64 -16.85 15.78 14.29
CA ALA A 64 -16.23 16.65 13.29
C ALA A 64 -15.57 15.93 12.11
N ILE A 65 -15.61 14.59 12.05
CA ILE A 65 -15.37 13.86 10.80
C ILE A 65 -16.70 13.78 10.07
N VAL A 66 -17.09 14.93 9.56
CA VAL A 66 -18.10 15.07 8.52
C VAL A 66 -17.64 14.19 7.35
N THR A 67 -18.54 13.34 6.91
CA THR A 67 -18.53 12.51 5.71
C THR A 67 -17.92 13.26 4.52
N ASP A 68 -16.65 12.98 4.25
CA ASP A 68 -16.15 12.96 2.88
C ASP A 68 -16.16 11.49 2.48
N ASP A 69 -17.34 11.00 2.08
CA ASP A 69 -17.52 9.67 1.49
C ASP A 69 -16.96 9.66 0.05
N GLY A 70 -15.74 10.18 -0.10
CA GLY A 70 -14.98 10.13 -1.33
C GLY A 70 -14.71 8.67 -1.72
N PRO A 71 -14.46 8.42 -3.01
CA PRO A 71 -14.25 7.06 -3.48
C PRO A 71 -13.06 6.40 -2.77
N CYS A 72 -13.28 5.22 -2.18
CA CYS A 72 -12.18 4.43 -1.63
C CYS A 72 -11.44 3.74 -2.78
N LEU A 73 -10.11 3.92 -2.83
CA LEU A 73 -9.25 3.36 -3.88
C LEU A 73 -8.25 2.39 -3.28
N LEU A 74 -8.17 1.20 -3.87
CA LEU A 74 -7.14 0.20 -3.58
C LEU A 74 -6.40 -0.13 -4.88
N GLN A 75 -5.06 -0.17 -4.84
CA GLN A 75 -4.23 -0.57 -5.97
C GLN A 75 -3.21 -1.61 -5.56
N TRP A 76 -2.95 -2.59 -6.43
CA TRP A 76 -1.92 -3.60 -6.22
C TRP A 76 -1.34 -4.10 -7.55
N ASN A 77 -0.15 -4.69 -7.47
CA ASN A 77 0.55 -5.27 -8.62
C ASN A 77 0.59 -6.80 -8.44
N PRO A 78 -0.32 -7.56 -9.06
CA PRO A 78 -0.26 -9.01 -9.02
C PRO A 78 1.00 -9.51 -9.78
N PRO A 79 1.67 -10.58 -9.33
CA PRO A 79 2.93 -11.05 -9.92
C PRO A 79 2.86 -11.48 -11.39
N SER A 80 1.68 -11.83 -11.89
CA SER A 80 1.48 -12.42 -13.22
C SER A 80 0.25 -11.85 -13.92
N ALA A 81 -0.02 -10.57 -13.68
CA ALA A 81 -1.09 -9.83 -14.35
C ALA A 81 -0.77 -8.32 -14.29
N PRO A 82 -1.41 -7.51 -15.15
CA PRO A 82 -1.27 -6.06 -15.07
C PRO A 82 -1.69 -5.53 -13.69
N PRO A 83 -1.13 -4.37 -13.27
CA PRO A 83 -1.59 -3.63 -12.12
C PRO A 83 -3.12 -3.55 -12.06
N ARG A 84 -3.67 -3.65 -10.86
CA ARG A 84 -5.10 -3.67 -10.60
C ARG A 84 -5.50 -2.56 -9.67
N ARG A 85 -6.69 -2.02 -9.91
CA ARG A 85 -7.29 -0.99 -9.08
C ARG A 85 -8.74 -1.36 -8.79
N LEU A 86 -9.12 -1.26 -7.52
CA LEU A 86 -10.50 -1.33 -7.06
C LEU A 86 -10.93 0.07 -6.62
N ARG A 87 -12.11 0.47 -7.09
CA ARG A 87 -12.73 1.73 -6.73
C ARG A 87 -14.10 1.45 -6.13
N PHE A 88 -14.34 1.95 -4.92
CA PHE A 88 -15.64 1.94 -4.28
C PHE A 88 -16.24 3.33 -4.40
N GLU A 89 -17.40 3.43 -5.03
CA GLU A 89 -18.13 4.69 -5.19
C GLU A 89 -19.50 4.55 -4.53
N PRO A 90 -19.94 5.51 -3.71
CA PRO A 90 -21.34 5.57 -3.31
C PRO A 90 -22.20 5.87 -4.54
N ASP A 91 -23.41 5.31 -4.56
CA ASP A 91 -24.43 5.72 -5.52
C ASP A 91 -24.93 7.15 -5.20
N SER A 92 -25.79 7.68 -6.08
CA SER A 92 -26.32 9.04 -5.92
C SER A 92 -27.17 9.24 -4.66
N THR A 93 -27.62 8.15 -4.01
CA THR A 93 -28.41 8.21 -2.77
C THR A 93 -27.53 8.00 -1.53
N GLY A 94 -26.29 7.52 -1.68
CA GLY A 94 -25.41 7.14 -0.58
C GLY A 94 -25.85 5.86 0.15
N GLU A 95 -26.90 5.20 -0.33
CA GLU A 95 -27.51 4.03 0.32
C GLU A 95 -26.92 2.71 -0.18
N SER A 96 -26.29 2.73 -1.36
CA SER A 96 -25.56 1.57 -1.87
C SER A 96 -24.23 1.97 -2.47
N TRP A 97 -23.30 1.02 -2.52
CA TRP A 97 -21.97 1.25 -3.07
C TRP A 97 -21.75 0.35 -4.28
N THR A 98 -20.98 0.86 -5.23
CA THR A 98 -20.51 0.07 -6.37
C THR A 98 -19.02 -0.18 -6.21
N ARG A 99 -18.62 -1.45 -6.25
CA ARG A 99 -17.23 -1.86 -6.41
C ARG A 99 -16.93 -1.98 -7.90
N ARG A 100 -15.97 -1.21 -8.41
CA ARG A 100 -15.48 -1.30 -9.79
C ARG A 100 -14.06 -1.86 -9.82
N GLU A 101 -13.84 -2.85 -10.67
CA GLU A 101 -12.51 -3.40 -10.94
C GLU A 101 -11.94 -2.85 -12.24
N LEU A 102 -10.70 -2.39 -12.16
CA LEU A 102 -9.93 -1.82 -13.25
C LEU A 102 -8.61 -2.59 -13.41
N ALA A 103 -8.18 -2.79 -14.65
CA ALA A 103 -6.86 -3.33 -14.99
C ALA A 103 -6.08 -2.34 -15.85
N TRP A 104 -4.81 -2.17 -15.54
CA TRP A 104 -3.92 -1.31 -16.31
C TRP A 104 -3.66 -1.91 -17.69
N THR A 105 -3.76 -1.09 -18.74
CA THR A 105 -3.51 -1.51 -20.13
C THR A 105 -2.10 -1.22 -20.60
N GLY A 106 -1.32 -0.48 -19.80
CA GLY A 106 -0.02 0.07 -20.22
C GLY A 106 -0.08 1.55 -20.53
N GLU A 107 -1.28 2.11 -20.64
CA GLU A 107 -1.53 3.53 -20.91
C GLU A 107 -2.64 4.07 -20.01
N GLU A 108 -3.69 3.28 -19.80
CA GLU A 108 -4.87 3.70 -19.05
C GLU A 108 -5.47 2.55 -18.22
N TRP A 109 -6.45 2.91 -17.37
CA TRP A 109 -7.22 1.95 -16.59
C TRP A 109 -8.45 1.46 -17.36
N ARG A 110 -8.49 0.18 -17.69
CA ARG A 110 -9.64 -0.45 -18.35
C ARG A 110 -10.59 -1.11 -17.36
N PHE A 111 -11.87 -0.81 -17.48
CA PHE A 111 -12.94 -1.48 -16.75
C PHE A 111 -12.99 -2.99 -17.02
N CYS A 112 -13.05 -3.78 -15.94
CA CYS A 112 -13.06 -5.23 -15.99
C CYS A 112 -14.32 -5.85 -15.37
N GLY A 113 -14.97 -5.16 -14.44
CA GLY A 113 -16.15 -5.67 -13.78
C GLY A 113 -16.67 -4.72 -12.72
N SER A 114 -17.91 -4.93 -12.31
CA SER A 114 -18.52 -4.19 -11.21
C SER A 114 -19.52 -5.03 -10.46
N ASP A 115 -19.59 -4.83 -9.15
CA ASP A 115 -20.57 -5.46 -8.28
C ASP A 115 -21.20 -4.41 -7.36
N ARG A 116 -22.48 -4.64 -7.03
CA ARG A 116 -23.18 -3.87 -6.01
C ARG A 116 -22.77 -4.39 -4.64
N VAL A 117 -22.54 -3.47 -3.70
CA VAL A 117 -22.17 -3.77 -2.31
C VAL A 117 -23.27 -3.21 -1.42
N GLU A 118 -24.05 -4.11 -0.82
CA GLU A 118 -25.21 -3.77 0.02
C GLU A 118 -24.89 -3.80 1.52
N ASP A 119 -23.72 -4.30 1.91
CA ASP A 119 -23.28 -4.42 3.30
C ASP A 119 -21.87 -3.85 3.48
N VAL A 120 -21.80 -2.52 3.56
CA VAL A 120 -20.53 -1.77 3.62
C VAL A 120 -20.24 -1.43 5.07
N ALA A 121 -19.62 -2.36 5.81
CA ALA A 121 -18.93 -2.05 7.06
C ALA A 121 -17.54 -1.40 6.80
N ILE A 122 -17.38 -0.70 5.66
CA ILE A 122 -16.12 -0.04 5.29
C ILE A 122 -16.12 1.34 5.93
N CYS A 123 -15.66 1.42 7.17
CA CYS A 123 -15.19 2.70 7.71
C CYS A 123 -13.85 3.01 7.05
N ALA A 124 -13.80 3.98 6.12
CA ALA A 124 -12.55 4.58 5.72
C ALA A 124 -11.86 5.13 6.98
N PRO A 125 -10.64 4.71 7.33
CA PRO A 125 -9.96 5.29 8.46
C PRO A 125 -9.87 6.80 8.24
N ALA A 126 -10.33 7.59 9.22
CA ALA A 126 -10.33 9.06 9.18
C ALA A 126 -8.93 9.70 9.22
N ALA A 127 -7.91 8.97 8.80
CA ALA A 127 -6.56 9.43 8.63
C ALA A 127 -6.02 8.88 7.32
N THR A 128 -5.40 9.77 6.57
CA THR A 128 -4.49 9.63 5.43
C THR A 128 -3.39 8.58 5.63
N ARG A 129 -3.77 7.33 5.88
CA ARG A 129 -2.82 6.23 6.17
C ARG A 129 -2.37 5.49 4.92
N TYR A 130 -3.04 5.69 3.79
CA TYR A 130 -2.59 5.17 2.52
C TYR A 130 -2.31 6.34 1.59
N PRO A 131 -1.10 6.40 0.99
CA PRO A 131 -0.86 7.38 -0.05
C PRO A 131 -1.86 7.15 -1.18
N ASP A 132 -2.24 8.24 -1.85
CA ASP A 132 -3.06 8.12 -3.05
C ASP A 132 -2.37 7.16 -4.03
N PRO A 133 -3.09 6.15 -4.54
CA PRO A 133 -2.50 5.20 -5.45
C PRO A 133 -2.02 5.92 -6.70
N VAL A 134 -0.73 5.79 -7.00
CA VAL A 134 -0.08 6.41 -8.16
C VAL A 134 -0.31 5.53 -9.38
N ASP A 135 -0.65 6.14 -10.52
CA ASP A 135 -0.76 5.41 -11.79
C ASP A 135 0.58 4.74 -12.15
N PRO A 136 0.57 3.48 -12.64
CA PRO A 136 1.76 2.84 -13.14
C PRO A 136 2.39 3.65 -14.29
N THR A 137 3.70 3.55 -14.46
CA THR A 137 4.37 4.20 -15.58
C THR A 137 3.82 3.68 -16.92
N PRO A 138 3.43 4.57 -17.84
CA PRO A 138 3.03 4.17 -19.20
C PRO A 138 4.14 3.43 -19.95
N LEU A 139 3.77 2.43 -20.75
CA LEU A 139 4.73 1.63 -21.51
C LEU A 139 5.57 2.46 -22.48
N GLU A 140 4.97 3.47 -23.13
CA GLU A 140 5.71 4.36 -24.04
C GLU A 140 6.85 5.09 -23.31
N THR A 141 6.58 5.62 -22.12
CA THR A 141 7.61 6.25 -21.28
C THR A 141 8.71 5.26 -20.91
N MET A 142 8.36 4.00 -20.62
CA MET A 142 9.36 2.96 -20.30
C MET A 142 10.21 2.60 -21.52
N ILE A 143 9.63 2.56 -22.73
CA ILE A 143 10.34 2.33 -23.99
C ILE A 143 11.34 3.46 -24.25
N GLU A 144 10.93 4.71 -24.02
CA GLU A 144 11.83 5.86 -24.17
C GLU A 144 13.06 5.76 -23.25
N TRP A 145 12.90 5.24 -22.03
CA TRP A 145 14.03 5.07 -21.10
C TRP A 145 15.12 4.12 -21.62
N ILE A 146 14.76 3.14 -22.47
CA ILE A 146 15.71 2.15 -22.96
C ILE A 146 16.26 2.46 -24.37
N ARG A 147 15.63 3.36 -25.13
CA ARG A 147 15.92 3.63 -26.56
C ARG A 147 17.41 3.87 -26.85
N ASP A 148 18.05 4.76 -26.11
CA ASP A 148 19.48 5.11 -26.31
C ASP A 148 20.42 4.41 -25.33
N SER A 149 19.93 3.43 -24.58
CA SER A 149 20.68 2.84 -23.48
C SER A 149 21.74 1.84 -23.95
N TRP A 150 21.61 1.29 -25.17
CA TRP A 150 22.45 0.19 -25.67
C TRP A 150 23.95 0.50 -25.70
N ALA A 151 24.29 1.74 -26.09
CA ALA A 151 25.66 2.21 -26.23
C ALA A 151 26.39 2.35 -24.88
N ARG A 152 25.66 2.38 -23.76
CA ARG A 152 26.23 2.47 -22.42
C ARG A 152 26.86 1.14 -22.03
N PRO A 153 27.92 1.08 -21.21
CA PRO A 153 28.58 -0.16 -20.79
C PRO A 153 27.64 -1.21 -20.18
N ASP A 154 26.60 -0.76 -19.48
CA ASP A 154 25.52 -1.59 -18.98
C ASP A 154 24.16 -0.96 -19.40
N PRO A 155 23.49 -1.51 -20.41
CA PRO A 155 22.29 -0.91 -20.97
C PRO A 155 21.09 -1.18 -20.06
N SER A 156 20.12 -0.27 -20.10
CA SER A 156 18.87 -0.46 -19.37
C SER A 156 17.98 -1.45 -20.12
N ALA A 157 17.30 -2.30 -19.37
CA ALA A 157 16.37 -3.28 -19.87
C ALA A 157 15.04 -3.20 -19.13
N LEU A 158 13.95 -3.48 -19.83
CA LEU A 158 12.64 -3.68 -19.24
C LEU A 158 12.46 -5.17 -18.96
N VAL A 159 12.28 -5.51 -17.70
CA VAL A 159 12.27 -6.90 -17.21
C VAL A 159 10.87 -7.25 -16.75
N PHE A 160 10.24 -8.19 -17.46
CA PHE A 160 9.04 -8.87 -17.04
C PHE A 160 9.40 -10.03 -16.13
N GLU A 161 8.82 -10.05 -14.93
CA GLU A 161 9.08 -11.13 -13.98
C GLU A 161 8.59 -12.49 -14.51
N LYS A 162 9.24 -13.55 -14.03
CA LYS A 162 8.79 -14.91 -14.28
C LYS A 162 7.42 -15.14 -13.65
N THR A 163 6.53 -15.81 -14.37
CA THR A 163 5.23 -16.23 -13.84
C THR A 163 5.19 -17.74 -13.60
N ALA A 164 4.03 -18.27 -13.17
CA ALA A 164 3.83 -19.71 -13.06
C ALA A 164 3.90 -20.44 -14.42
N THR A 165 3.64 -19.73 -15.52
CA THR A 165 3.48 -20.32 -16.86
C THR A 165 4.42 -19.74 -17.92
N THR A 166 5.15 -18.67 -17.61
CA THR A 166 6.07 -17.99 -18.54
C THR A 166 7.38 -17.66 -17.84
N GLU A 167 8.50 -17.74 -18.56
CA GLU A 167 9.82 -17.37 -18.04
C GLU A 167 10.00 -15.86 -17.95
N GLN A 168 11.11 -15.43 -17.33
CA GLN A 168 11.48 -14.02 -17.31
C GLN A 168 11.71 -13.51 -18.74
N GLY A 169 10.98 -12.47 -19.11
CA GLY A 169 11.10 -11.79 -20.39
C GLY A 169 11.90 -10.49 -20.23
N VAL A 170 12.79 -10.21 -21.16
CA VAL A 170 13.62 -9.00 -21.14
C VAL A 170 13.51 -8.29 -22.47
N VAL A 171 13.28 -6.98 -22.41
CA VAL A 171 13.26 -6.08 -23.57
C VAL A 171 14.39 -5.07 -23.48
N VAL A 172 15.11 -4.93 -24.58
CA VAL A 172 16.13 -3.90 -24.79
C VAL A 172 15.88 -3.20 -26.11
N SER A 173 16.38 -1.98 -26.27
CA SER A 173 16.45 -1.32 -27.57
C SER A 173 17.88 -1.45 -28.10
N VAL A 174 18.05 -1.97 -29.31
CA VAL A 174 19.34 -2.10 -29.98
C VAL A 174 19.23 -1.40 -31.34
N ASP A 175 19.98 -0.32 -31.54
CA ASP A 175 19.92 0.49 -32.76
C ASP A 175 18.48 0.91 -33.11
N ASP A 176 17.76 1.47 -32.12
CA ASP A 176 16.34 1.84 -32.18
C ASP A 176 15.33 0.69 -32.40
N GLU A 177 15.80 -0.56 -32.46
CA GLU A 177 14.94 -1.74 -32.56
C GLU A 177 14.69 -2.35 -31.18
N LEU A 178 13.41 -2.45 -30.78
CA LEU A 178 13.04 -3.18 -29.58
C LEU A 178 13.16 -4.68 -29.81
N ARG A 179 13.90 -5.35 -28.94
CA ARG A 179 14.14 -6.79 -28.99
C ARG A 179 13.72 -7.42 -27.68
N TYR A 180 12.78 -8.36 -27.76
CA TYR A 180 12.30 -9.16 -26.64
C TYR A 180 12.96 -10.53 -26.64
N ARG A 181 13.30 -11.03 -25.46
CA ARG A 181 13.79 -12.40 -25.29
C ARG A 181 13.40 -12.96 -23.93
N GLU A 182 12.87 -14.18 -23.95
CA GLU A 182 12.72 -15.01 -22.75
C GLU A 182 14.03 -15.74 -22.44
N ARG A 183 14.26 -16.02 -21.15
CA ARG A 183 15.49 -16.67 -20.67
C ARG A 183 15.81 -17.99 -21.38
N ASP A 184 14.82 -18.80 -21.65
CA ASP A 184 14.93 -20.13 -22.26
C ASP A 184 14.74 -20.11 -23.79
N SER A 185 14.34 -18.98 -24.36
CA SER A 185 14.21 -18.83 -25.80
C SER A 185 15.59 -18.86 -26.49
N PRO A 186 15.74 -19.60 -27.61
CA PRO A 186 16.99 -19.66 -28.36
C PRO A 186 17.31 -18.35 -29.09
N GLN A 187 16.30 -17.54 -29.40
CA GLN A 187 16.44 -16.29 -30.16
C GLN A 187 15.66 -15.14 -29.50
N TRP A 188 16.05 -13.92 -29.85
CA TRP A 188 15.22 -12.75 -29.58
C TRP A 188 14.20 -12.58 -30.72
N TYR A 189 13.13 -11.86 -30.42
CA TYR A 189 12.08 -11.48 -31.37
C TYR A 189 11.99 -9.96 -31.41
N PRO A 190 11.68 -9.36 -32.57
CA PRO A 190 11.30 -7.95 -32.61
C PRO A 190 10.13 -7.76 -31.64
N ALA A 191 10.16 -6.69 -30.85
CA ALA A 191 9.10 -6.35 -29.92
C ALA A 191 8.42 -5.10 -30.42
N THR A 192 7.50 -5.27 -31.35
CA THR A 192 6.60 -4.20 -31.75
C THR A 192 5.82 -3.68 -30.54
N THR A 193 5.31 -2.45 -30.63
CA THR A 193 4.47 -1.87 -29.59
C THR A 193 3.32 -2.80 -29.19
N GLU A 194 2.68 -3.47 -30.16
CA GLU A 194 1.58 -4.42 -29.92
C GLU A 194 2.03 -5.67 -29.14
N GLU A 195 3.19 -6.25 -29.48
CA GLU A 195 3.77 -7.37 -28.73
C GLU A 195 4.14 -6.95 -27.30
N PHE A 196 4.62 -5.73 -27.11
CA PHE A 196 4.93 -5.22 -25.78
C PHE A 196 3.67 -5.09 -24.91
N TYR A 197 2.55 -4.63 -25.50
CA TYR A 197 1.23 -4.66 -24.85
C TYR A 197 0.74 -6.09 -24.57
N HIS A 198 1.04 -7.06 -25.45
CA HIS A 198 0.74 -8.46 -25.20
C HIS A 198 1.49 -8.98 -23.97
N HIS A 199 2.80 -8.72 -23.88
CA HIS A 199 3.62 -9.13 -22.74
C HIS A 199 3.18 -8.50 -21.42
N LEU A 200 2.74 -7.23 -21.43
CA LEU A 200 2.15 -6.61 -20.24
C LEU A 200 0.91 -7.39 -19.74
N ARG A 201 0.04 -7.86 -20.64
CA ARG A 201 -1.17 -8.61 -20.25
C ARG A 201 -0.85 -9.97 -19.65
N THR A 202 0.22 -10.62 -20.10
CA THR A 202 0.60 -11.97 -19.67
C THR A 202 1.55 -11.99 -18.47
N HIS A 203 2.52 -11.07 -18.41
CA HIS A 203 3.52 -11.02 -17.34
C HIS A 203 3.26 -9.93 -16.29
N GLY A 204 2.42 -8.95 -16.60
CA GLY A 204 2.26 -7.77 -15.75
C GLY A 204 3.28 -6.66 -16.06
N GLN A 205 3.34 -5.65 -15.19
CA GLN A 205 4.14 -4.46 -15.43
C GLN A 205 5.65 -4.80 -15.41
N PRO A 206 6.42 -4.42 -16.44
CA PRO A 206 7.87 -4.62 -16.41
C PRO A 206 8.52 -3.65 -15.43
N THR A 207 9.73 -3.98 -14.99
CA THR A 207 10.59 -3.09 -14.19
C THR A 207 11.83 -2.68 -14.97
N LEU A 208 12.30 -1.45 -14.79
CA LEU A 208 13.55 -0.99 -15.38
C LEU A 208 14.72 -1.52 -14.56
N ARG A 209 15.64 -2.28 -15.18
CA ARG A 209 16.86 -2.78 -14.54
C ARG A 209 18.04 -2.71 -15.49
N PRO A 210 19.29 -2.61 -15.00
CA PRO A 210 20.46 -2.84 -15.81
C PRO A 210 20.45 -4.26 -16.39
N LEU A 211 20.93 -4.43 -17.63
CA LEU A 211 20.98 -5.75 -18.27
C LEU A 211 21.88 -6.72 -17.48
N SER A 212 22.93 -6.21 -16.84
CA SER A 212 23.83 -7.01 -15.98
C SER A 212 23.14 -7.66 -14.78
N GLU A 213 21.99 -7.13 -14.33
CA GLU A 213 21.18 -7.71 -13.25
C GLU A 213 20.22 -8.80 -13.74
N THR A 214 20.20 -9.07 -15.05
CA THR A 214 19.38 -10.12 -15.66
C THR A 214 20.22 -11.37 -15.94
N ALA A 215 19.55 -12.48 -16.26
CA ALA A 215 20.25 -13.69 -16.73
C ALA A 215 20.74 -13.57 -18.18
N LEU A 216 20.46 -12.45 -18.88
CA LEU A 216 20.78 -12.26 -20.29
C LEU A 216 21.93 -11.26 -20.47
N THR A 217 22.66 -11.41 -21.57
CA THR A 217 23.79 -10.55 -21.94
C THR A 217 23.57 -9.96 -23.33
N ARG A 218 24.44 -9.03 -23.74
CA ARG A 218 24.35 -8.43 -25.08
C ARG A 218 24.31 -9.43 -26.22
N GLN A 219 25.06 -10.52 -26.09
CA GLN A 219 25.15 -11.56 -27.12
C GLN A 219 23.80 -12.20 -27.41
N HIS A 220 22.89 -12.20 -26.44
CA HIS A 220 21.55 -12.74 -26.60
C HIS A 220 20.63 -11.83 -27.45
N PHE A 221 21.00 -10.57 -27.67
CA PHE A 221 20.20 -9.59 -28.40
C PHE A 221 20.88 -9.12 -29.70
N THR A 222 22.14 -9.47 -29.93
CA THR A 222 22.82 -9.20 -31.21
C THR A 222 22.73 -10.42 -32.13
N PRO A 223 22.28 -10.28 -33.39
CA PRO A 223 22.38 -11.39 -34.34
C PRO A 223 23.84 -11.83 -34.49
N SER A 224 24.07 -13.14 -34.56
CA SER A 224 25.43 -13.68 -34.75
C SER A 224 26.00 -13.20 -36.10
N PRO A 225 27.28 -12.77 -36.16
CA PRO A 225 27.91 -12.34 -37.40
C PRO A 225 28.05 -13.44 -38.46
N LEU A 226 27.65 -14.68 -38.15
CA LEU A 226 27.73 -15.87 -39.03
C LEU A 226 26.42 -16.16 -39.79
N SER A 227 25.43 -15.28 -39.75
CA SER A 227 24.21 -15.41 -40.55
C SER A 227 24.17 -14.37 -41.67
N LYS A 228 24.99 -14.58 -42.70
CA LYS A 228 24.80 -14.05 -44.06
C LYS A 228 25.02 -15.17 -45.06
#